data_AF-A0A409XRL3-F1
#
_entry.id   AF-A0A409XRL3-F1
#
_cell.length_a   1.000
_cell.length_b   1.000
_cell.length_c   1.000
_cell.angle_alpha   90.00
_cell.angle_beta   90.00
_cell.angle_gamma   90.00
#
_symmetry.space_group_name_H-M   'P 1'
#
loop_
_entity.id
_entity.type
_entity.pdbx_description
1 polymer ?
#
loop_
_entity_poly.entity_id
_entity_poly.type
_entity_poly.pdbx_seq_one_letter_code
_entity_poly.pdbx_strand_id
1 'polypeptide(L)'
;MLTESEIQTIIGSYALQTDQPSQVCLKLWFPPPAAWDSVCNGCLWIKWTEHNEEWFMKHIEHICKGSFQPLTAQEWRSKLWSQPLIWKLKKNVFNKAEEFVAHQFHTQDAAFHAR
;
A
#
# COMPACT_ATOMS: atom_id res chain seq x y z
N MET A 1 -6.34 -3.27 21.98
CA MET A 1 -5.47 -3.14 20.80
C MET A 1 -4.64 -4.40 20.72
N LEU A 2 -4.38 -4.90 19.51
CA LEU A 2 -3.48 -6.04 19.31
C LEU A 2 -2.02 -5.60 19.58
N THR A 3 -1.27 -6.45 20.24
CA THR A 3 0.18 -6.32 20.44
C THR A 3 0.93 -6.63 19.15
N GLU A 4 2.19 -6.16 19.03
CA GLU A 4 3.01 -6.42 17.84
C GLU A 4 3.20 -7.93 17.60
N SER A 5 3.35 -8.75 18.64
CA SER A 5 3.46 -10.20 18.48
C SER A 5 2.18 -10.86 17.97
N GLU A 6 1.02 -10.37 18.40
CA GLU A 6 -0.27 -10.86 17.89
C GLU A 6 -0.43 -10.50 16.41
N ILE A 7 -0.02 -9.28 16.03
CA ILE A 7 -0.01 -8.82 14.64
C ILE A 7 0.91 -9.69 13.79
N GLN A 8 2.15 -9.96 14.23
CA GLN A 8 3.10 -10.81 13.52
C GLN A 8 2.58 -12.25 13.34
N THR A 9 1.91 -12.79 14.36
CA THR A 9 1.28 -14.11 14.33
C THR A 9 0.16 -14.16 13.31
N ILE A 10 -0.71 -13.15 13.30
CA ILE A 10 -1.82 -13.03 12.34
C ILE A 10 -1.31 -12.91 10.90
N ILE A 11 -0.22 -12.19 10.69
CA ILE A 11 0.35 -11.97 9.35
C ILE A 11 1.04 -13.23 8.80
N GLY A 12 1.32 -14.20 9.66
CA GLY A 12 2.05 -15.41 9.31
C GLY A 12 3.46 -15.06 8.87
N SER A 13 4.23 -14.42 9.75
CA SER A 13 5.62 -14.07 9.46
C SER A 13 6.56 -15.27 9.65
N TYR A 14 7.35 -15.55 8.62
CA TYR A 14 8.36 -16.61 8.62
C TYR A 14 9.73 -16.01 8.35
N ALA A 15 10.67 -16.29 9.24
CA ALA A 15 12.07 -15.94 9.07
C ALA A 15 12.76 -17.03 8.25
N LEU A 16 13.25 -16.67 7.07
CA LEU A 16 14.10 -17.55 6.26
C LEU A 16 15.56 -17.13 6.46
N GLN A 17 16.40 -18.08 6.85
CA GLN A 17 17.84 -17.89 6.79
C GLN A 17 18.26 -17.85 5.32
N THR A 18 18.99 -16.81 4.96
CA THR A 18 19.60 -16.73 3.63
C THR A 18 20.96 -17.45 3.65
N ASP A 19 21.56 -17.60 2.48
CA ASP A 19 22.90 -18.19 2.31
C ASP A 19 24.00 -17.38 3.03
N GLN A 20 23.67 -16.18 3.52
CA GLN A 20 24.53 -15.37 4.37
C GLN A 20 24.14 -15.53 5.85
N PRO A 21 25.07 -15.93 6.74
CA PRO A 21 24.78 -16.29 8.13
C PRO A 21 24.25 -15.13 9.02
N SER A 22 24.22 -13.90 8.50
CA SER A 22 23.76 -12.69 9.19
C SER A 22 22.54 -12.03 8.55
N GLN A 23 22.03 -12.56 7.43
CA GLN A 23 20.85 -12.02 6.76
C GLN A 23 19.64 -12.94 6.94
N VAL A 24 18.62 -12.41 7.60
CA VAL A 24 17.31 -13.06 7.76
C VAL A 24 16.32 -12.35 6.84
N CYS A 25 15.74 -13.10 5.91
CA CYS A 25 14.66 -12.58 5.07
C CYS A 25 13.32 -12.88 5.73
N LEU A 26 12.55 -11.84 6.05
CA LEU A 26 11.20 -12.00 6.59
C LEU A 26 10.20 -12.07 5.44
N LYS A 27 9.48 -13.20 5.35
CA LYS A 27 8.39 -13.40 4.41
C LYS A 27 7.05 -13.46 5.14
N LEU A 28 6.03 -12.88 4.53
CA LEU A 28 4.73 -12.57 5.13
C LEU A 28 3.61 -13.04 4.20
N TRP A 29 2.61 -13.75 4.72
CA TRP A 29 1.43 -14.15 3.96
C TRP A 29 0.41 -13.04 3.78
N PHE A 30 0.42 -12.06 4.67
CA PHE A 30 -0.44 -10.89 4.64
C PHE A 30 0.39 -9.59 4.67
N PRO A 31 -0.18 -8.46 4.23
CA PRO A 31 0.53 -7.19 4.27
C PRO A 31 0.75 -6.74 5.73
N PRO A 32 1.98 -6.31 6.10
CA PRO A 32 2.25 -5.80 7.44
C PRO A 32 1.70 -4.38 7.63
N PRO A 33 1.52 -3.90 8.87
CA PRO A 33 1.00 -2.56 9.10
C PRO A 33 1.82 -1.47 8.44
N ALA A 34 3.15 -1.60 8.50
CA ALA A 34 4.08 -0.70 7.83
C ALA A 34 3.93 -0.65 6.28
N ALA A 35 3.15 -1.54 5.66
CA ALA A 35 2.81 -1.48 4.24
C ALA A 35 1.56 -0.63 3.95
N TRP A 36 0.60 -0.56 4.89
CA TRP A 36 -0.65 0.20 4.73
C TRP A 36 -0.74 1.50 5.56
N ASP A 37 0.08 1.66 6.60
CA ASP A 37 -0.07 2.73 7.61
C ASP A 37 0.82 3.96 7.34
N SER A 38 1.56 3.96 6.23
CA SER A 38 2.33 5.14 5.81
C SER A 38 1.36 6.26 5.43
N VAL A 39 1.48 7.39 6.12
CA VAL A 39 0.70 8.62 5.93
C VAL A 39 0.73 9.09 4.46
N CYS A 40 1.82 8.79 3.74
CA CYS A 40 1.99 9.14 2.33
C CYS A 40 1.30 8.16 1.36
N ASN A 41 0.76 7.04 1.82
CA ASN A 41 0.30 5.99 0.93
C ASN A 41 -1.14 6.20 0.44
N GLY A 42 -1.95 7.08 1.03
CA GLY A 42 -3.37 7.26 0.62
C GLY A 42 -4.18 5.95 0.62
N CYS A 43 -3.65 4.91 1.26
CA CYS A 43 -4.02 3.52 1.10
C CYS A 43 -4.52 2.93 2.42
N LEU A 44 -5.46 3.60 3.09
CA LEU A 44 -6.21 3.04 4.22
C LEU A 44 -7.06 1.82 3.84
N TRP A 45 -7.19 1.54 2.54
CA TRP A 45 -8.04 0.52 1.94
C TRP A 45 -7.60 -0.94 2.10
N ILE A 46 -6.53 -1.26 2.83
CA ILE A 46 -6.18 -2.67 3.11
C ILE A 46 -6.18 -2.96 4.61
N LYS A 47 -6.54 -1.98 5.44
CA LYS A 47 -6.87 -2.29 6.84
C LYS A 47 -7.94 -3.38 6.87
N TRP A 48 -7.82 -4.31 7.81
CA TRP A 48 -8.84 -5.34 8.00
C TRP A 48 -10.15 -4.66 8.45
N THR A 49 -11.05 -4.49 7.49
CA THR A 49 -12.38 -3.94 7.63
C THR A 49 -13.33 -4.86 6.87
N GLU A 50 -14.61 -4.84 7.22
CA GLU A 50 -15.64 -5.64 6.52
C GLU A 50 -15.62 -5.38 5.02
N HIS A 51 -15.38 -4.14 4.59
CA HIS A 51 -15.30 -3.77 3.18
C HIS A 51 -14.16 -4.50 2.43
N ASN A 52 -13.07 -4.79 3.14
CA ASN A 52 -11.89 -5.44 2.55
C ASN A 52 -11.88 -6.96 2.78
N GLU A 53 -12.86 -7.50 3.50
CA GLU A 53 -12.95 -8.93 3.82
C GLU A 53 -12.96 -9.79 2.55
N GLU A 54 -13.65 -9.35 1.50
CA GLU A 54 -13.68 -10.04 0.21
C GLU A 54 -12.27 -10.19 -0.38
N TRP A 55 -11.41 -9.17 -0.24
CA TRP A 55 -10.02 -9.23 -0.69
C TRP A 55 -9.24 -10.27 0.11
N PHE A 56 -9.37 -10.28 1.44
CA PHE A 56 -8.70 -11.23 2.31
C PHE A 56 -9.15 -12.67 2.03
N MET A 57 -10.45 -12.89 1.82
CA MET A 57 -10.99 -14.21 1.48
C MET A 57 -10.45 -14.73 0.15
N LYS A 58 -10.46 -13.89 -0.90
CA LYS A 58 -9.84 -14.24 -2.19
C LYS A 58 -8.35 -14.55 -2.03
N HIS A 59 -7.65 -13.74 -1.24
CA HIS A 59 -6.22 -13.93 -0.99
C HIS A 59 -5.95 -15.27 -0.27
N ILE A 60 -6.77 -15.64 0.73
CA ILE A 60 -6.72 -16.95 1.39
C ILE A 60 -6.96 -18.08 0.39
N GLU A 61 -7.94 -17.96 -0.50
CA GLU A 61 -8.14 -18.98 -1.54
C GLU A 61 -6.90 -19.17 -2.41
N HIS A 62 -6.22 -18.07 -2.79
CA HIS A 62 -4.99 -18.13 -3.57
C HIS A 62 -3.85 -18.84 -2.82
N ILE A 63 -3.77 -18.63 -1.50
CA ILE A 63 -2.83 -19.34 -0.60
C ILE A 63 -3.17 -20.84 -0.59
N CYS A 64 -4.42 -21.21 -0.33
CA CYS A 64 -4.86 -22.61 -0.26
C CYS A 64 -4.69 -23.35 -1.58
N LYS A 65 -4.85 -22.67 -2.72
CA LYS A 65 -4.61 -23.22 -4.07
C LYS A 65 -3.13 -23.36 -4.41
N GLY A 66 -2.21 -22.91 -3.55
CA GLY A 66 -0.76 -22.90 -3.81
C GLY A 66 -0.33 -21.88 -4.88
N SER A 67 -1.24 -21.01 -5.31
CA SER A 67 -1.02 -20.01 -6.38
C SER A 67 -0.36 -18.72 -5.88
N PHE A 68 -0.18 -18.60 -4.56
CA PHE A 68 0.46 -17.45 -3.92
C PHE A 68 1.65 -17.90 -3.06
N GLN A 69 2.69 -17.08 -3.05
CA GLN A 69 3.89 -17.26 -2.24
C GLN A 69 4.01 -16.10 -1.26
N PRO A 70 4.52 -16.34 -0.04
CA PRO A 70 4.68 -15.28 0.93
C PRO A 70 5.69 -14.25 0.41
N LEU A 71 5.41 -12.98 0.70
CA LEU A 71 6.16 -11.84 0.16
C LEU A 71 6.90 -11.10 1.28
N THR A 72 7.98 -10.42 0.93
CA THR A 72 8.65 -9.46 1.81
C THR A 72 7.81 -8.21 2.00
N ALA A 73 8.12 -7.40 3.02
CA ALA A 73 7.43 -6.13 3.25
C ALA A 73 7.52 -5.16 2.04
N GLN A 74 8.63 -5.17 1.29
CA GLN A 74 8.81 -4.32 0.12
C GLN A 74 8.01 -4.82 -1.09
N GLU A 75 7.95 -6.13 -1.30
CA GLU A 75 7.11 -6.74 -2.33
C GLU A 75 5.63 -6.51 -2.04
N TRP A 76 5.22 -6.60 -0.76
CA TRP A 76 3.88 -6.21 -0.34
C TRP A 76 3.58 -4.76 -0.69
N ARG A 77 4.45 -3.81 -0.31
CA ARG A 77 4.27 -2.40 -0.72
C ARG A 77 4.10 -2.28 -2.23
N SER A 78 4.98 -2.89 -3.02
CA SER A 78 4.91 -2.80 -4.48
C SER A 78 3.62 -3.39 -5.06
N LYS A 79 3.20 -4.57 -4.58
CA LYS A 79 1.95 -5.25 -4.99
C LYS A 79 0.72 -4.44 -4.60
N LEU A 80 0.71 -3.85 -3.41
CA LEU A 80 -0.40 -3.03 -2.99
C LEU A 80 -0.48 -1.76 -3.84
N TRP A 81 0.65 -1.13 -4.15
CA TRP A 81 0.72 0.09 -4.95
C TRP A 81 0.40 -0.09 -6.44
N SER A 82 0.61 -1.28 -7.00
CA SER A 82 0.33 -1.56 -8.42
C SER A 82 -1.14 -1.82 -8.73
N GLN A 83 -2.03 -1.74 -7.73
CA GLN A 83 -3.44 -2.00 -7.95
C GLN A 83 -4.10 -0.89 -8.80
N PRO A 84 -4.93 -1.23 -9.79
CA PRO A 84 -5.50 -0.27 -10.74
C PRO A 84 -6.26 0.89 -10.09
N LEU A 85 -6.90 0.64 -8.95
CA LEU A 85 -7.63 1.65 -8.17
C LEU A 85 -6.69 2.74 -7.63
N ILE A 86 -5.55 2.37 -7.05
CA ILE A 86 -4.56 3.35 -6.58
C ILE A 86 -3.95 4.08 -7.76
N TRP A 87 -3.65 3.38 -8.85
CA TRP A 87 -3.08 4.03 -10.03
C TRP A 87 -4.03 5.09 -10.59
N LYS A 88 -5.33 4.77 -10.66
CA LYS A 88 -6.39 5.74 -11.04
C LYS A 88 -6.47 6.91 -10.04
N LEU A 89 -6.45 6.63 -8.74
CA LEU A 89 -6.49 7.66 -7.71
C LEU A 89 -5.29 8.60 -7.81
N LYS A 90 -4.07 8.04 -7.94
CA LYS A 90 -2.82 8.79 -8.10
C LYS A 90 -2.86 9.67 -9.35
N LYS A 91 -3.34 9.13 -10.47
CA LYS A 91 -3.52 9.88 -11.71
C LYS A 91 -4.51 11.03 -11.53
N ASN A 92 -5.62 10.80 -10.86
CA ASN A 92 -6.62 11.84 -10.60
C ASN A 92 -6.07 12.95 -9.68
N VAL A 93 -5.36 12.59 -8.61
CA VAL A 93 -4.73 13.55 -7.69
C VAL A 93 -3.68 14.38 -8.44
N PHE A 94 -2.85 13.75 -9.26
CA PHE A 94 -1.85 14.43 -10.07
C PHE A 94 -2.49 15.44 -11.04
N ASN A 95 -3.48 14.99 -11.82
CA ASN A 95 -4.18 15.87 -12.77
C ASN A 95 -4.84 17.07 -12.07
N LYS A 96 -5.46 16.84 -10.90
CA LYS A 96 -6.10 17.91 -10.12
C LYS A 96 -5.09 18.89 -9.54
N ALA A 97 -3.92 18.42 -9.14
CA ALA A 97 -2.84 19.29 -8.70
C ALA A 97 -2.31 20.16 -9.85
N GLU A 98 -2.13 19.60 -11.05
CA GLU A 98 -1.75 20.38 -12.24
C GLU A 98 -2.79 21.43 -12.59
N GLU A 99 -4.08 21.07 -12.61
CA GLU A 99 -5.18 22.00 -12.84
C GLU A 99 -5.19 23.15 -11.82
N PHE A 100 -4.98 22.83 -10.54
CA PHE A 100 -4.94 23.82 -9.47
C PHE A 100 -3.77 24.79 -9.65
N VAL A 101 -2.57 24.28 -9.92
CA VAL A 101 -1.37 25.09 -10.15
C VAL A 101 -1.56 26.00 -11.37
N ALA A 102 -2.06 25.46 -12.48
CA ALA A 102 -2.34 26.24 -13.68
C ALA A 102 -3.37 27.35 -13.43
N HIS A 103 -4.44 27.05 -12.69
CA HIS A 103 -5.45 28.04 -12.31
C HIS A 103 -4.86 29.16 -11.44
N GLN A 104 -4.00 28.81 -10.49
CA GLN A 104 -3.37 29.78 -9.59
C GLN A 104 -2.45 30.74 -10.35
N PHE A 105 -1.67 30.25 -11.32
CA PHE A 105 -0.84 31.09 -12.18
C PHE A 105 -1.69 32.07 -13.03
N HIS A 106 -2.76 31.58 -13.67
CA HIS A 106 -3.67 32.45 -14.44
C HIS A 106 -4.31 33.54 -13.57
N THR A 107 -4.65 33.22 -12.33
CA THR A 107 -5.26 34.17 -11.39
C THR A 107 -4.25 35.23 -10.94
N GLN A 108 -2.98 34.85 -10.74
CA GLN A 108 -1.90 35.79 -10.40
C GLN A 108 -1.55 36.72 -11.57
N ASP A 109 -1.49 36.21 -12.80
CA ASP A 109 -1.23 37.02 -14.00
C ASP A 109 -2.37 38.03 -14.24
N ALA A 110 -3.63 37.60 -14.10
CA ALA A 110 -4.79 38.49 -14.21
C ALA A 110 -4.77 39.61 -13.14
N ALA A 111 -4.33 39.29 -11.91
CA ALA A 111 -4.20 40.27 -10.84
C ALA A 111 -3.01 41.23 -11.04
N PHE A 112 -1.97 40.82 -11.77
CA PHE A 112 -0.82 41.65 -12.11
C PHE A 112 -1.14 42.66 -13.22
N HIS A 113 -1.91 42.25 -14.23
CA HIS A 113 -2.31 43.12 -15.36
C HIS A 113 -3.48 44.08 -15.05
N ALA A 114 -4.11 43.97 -13.88
CA ALA A 114 -5.20 44.84 -13.44
C ALA A 114 -4.73 46.04 -12.56
N ARG A 115 -3.41 46.23 -12.41
CA ARG A 115 -2.78 47.38 -11.73
C ARG A 115 -2.08 48.29 -12.75
#